data_AF-A0A2V3ZVP5-F1
#
_entry.id   AF-A0A2V3ZVP5-F1
#
_cell.length_a   1.000
_cell.length_b   1.000
_cell.length_c   1.000
_cell.angle_alpha   90.00
_cell.angle_beta   90.00
_cell.angle_gamma   90.00
#
_symmetry.space_group_name_H-M   'P 1'
#
loop_
_entity.id
_entity.type
_entity.pdbx_description
1 polymer ?
#
loop_
_entity_poly.entity_id
_entity_poly.type
_entity_poly.pdbx_seq_one_letter_code
_entity_poly.pdbx_strand_id
1 'polypeptide(L)'
;MNKFILIVFVLLLGSCKNIHERKLIGLYTIDNVAFQNNSILHSLGANMIKFSKDGTCDLPKIRLDESLNTEENYGTWCIDRQDTTIIINSEHTVLSGKFNLSFKKDHNNKLLQIVLKNEDLHMTASKMLQNFDLNKNNW
;
A
#
# COMPACT_ATOMS: atom_id res chain seq x y z
N MET A 1 24.20 39.88 -14.26
CA MET A 1 22.87 39.29 -14.53
C MET A 1 22.86 37.75 -14.65
N ASN A 2 23.96 37.02 -14.37
CA ASN A 2 24.05 35.56 -14.64
C ASN A 2 23.92 34.64 -13.41
N LYS A 3 23.81 35.16 -12.18
CA LYS A 3 23.72 34.31 -10.96
C LYS A 3 22.29 33.85 -10.63
N PHE A 4 21.26 34.51 -11.18
CA PHE A 4 19.86 34.19 -10.89
C PHE A 4 19.35 32.94 -11.63
N ILE A 5 19.96 32.59 -12.77
CA ILE A 5 19.57 31.43 -13.58
C ILE A 5 19.93 30.10 -12.90
N LEU A 6 20.98 30.08 -12.06
CA LEU A 6 21.44 28.86 -11.38
C LEU A 6 20.47 28.40 -10.26
N ILE A 7 19.80 29.34 -9.59
CA ILE A 7 18.87 29.05 -8.47
C ILE A 7 17.56 28.42 -8.98
N VAL A 8 17.12 28.80 -10.19
CA VAL A 8 15.90 28.24 -10.81
C VAL A 8 16.12 26.78 -11.24
N PHE A 9 17.34 26.40 -11.64
CA PHE A 9 17.62 25.02 -12.08
C PHE A 9 17.72 24.04 -10.90
N VAL A 10 18.18 24.48 -9.72
CA VAL A 10 18.27 23.64 -8.51
C VAL A 10 16.87 23.33 -7.93
N LEU A 11 15.90 24.23 -8.10
CA LEU A 11 14.52 24.02 -7.62
C LEU A 11 13.72 23.02 -8.48
N LEU A 12 14.15 22.72 -9.71
CA LEU A 12 13.45 21.79 -10.61
C LEU A 12 13.84 20.32 -10.39
N LEU A 13 14.87 20.03 -9.59
CA LEU A 13 15.34 18.66 -9.32
C LEU A 13 14.60 17.98 -8.15
N GLY A 14 13.74 18.69 -7.43
CA GLY A 14 13.20 18.26 -6.14
C GLY A 14 11.93 17.40 -6.13
N SER A 15 11.34 17.03 -7.29
CA SER A 15 10.02 16.38 -7.26
C SER A 15 9.82 15.29 -8.32
N CYS A 16 10.74 14.32 -8.36
CA CYS A 16 10.37 12.98 -8.82
C CYS A 16 9.61 12.29 -7.68
N LYS A 17 8.30 12.58 -7.55
CA LYS A 17 7.42 11.72 -6.74
C LYS A 17 7.48 10.30 -7.29
N ASN A 18 7.64 9.34 -6.39
CA ASN A 18 7.85 7.96 -6.77
C ASN A 18 6.64 7.41 -7.54
N ILE A 19 6.86 6.76 -8.68
CA ILE A 19 5.77 6.19 -9.46
C ILE A 19 5.00 5.13 -8.67
N HIS A 20 5.68 4.38 -7.79
CA HIS A 20 5.07 3.37 -6.94
C HIS A 20 4.21 3.97 -5.83
N GLU A 21 4.60 5.10 -5.24
CA GLU A 21 3.79 5.86 -4.29
C GLU A 21 2.45 6.26 -4.91
N ARG A 22 2.48 6.77 -6.15
CA ARG A 22 1.25 7.14 -6.89
C ARG A 22 0.35 5.95 -7.18
N LYS A 23 0.93 4.80 -7.53
CA LYS A 23 0.17 3.56 -7.76
C LYS A 23 -0.48 3.09 -6.47
N LEU A 24 0.26 3.14 -5.36
CA LEU A 24 -0.19 2.67 -4.05
C LEU A 24 -1.34 3.51 -3.50
N ILE A 25 -1.34 4.84 -3.65
CA ILE A 25 -2.42 5.71 -3.13
C ILE A 25 -3.80 5.28 -3.68
N GLY A 26 -4.76 5.04 -2.78
CA GLY A 26 -6.13 4.67 -3.11
C GLY A 26 -6.75 3.68 -2.12
N LEU A 27 -7.98 3.26 -2.44
CA LEU A 27 -8.73 2.26 -1.68
C LEU A 27 -8.61 0.89 -2.37
N TYR A 28 -8.37 -0.16 -1.60
CA TYR A 28 -8.22 -1.53 -2.08
C TYR A 28 -9.13 -2.46 -1.32
N THR A 29 -9.68 -3.44 -2.04
CA THR A 29 -10.35 -4.60 -1.48
C THR A 29 -9.34 -5.72 -1.27
N ILE A 30 -9.31 -6.31 -0.07
CA ILE A 30 -8.42 -7.42 0.25
C ILE A 30 -9.02 -8.70 -0.34
N ASP A 31 -8.33 -9.28 -1.30
CA ASP A 31 -8.77 -10.49 -2.02
C ASP A 31 -8.34 -11.76 -1.28
N ASN A 32 -7.13 -11.73 -0.71
CA ASN A 32 -6.56 -12.83 0.06
C ASN A 32 -5.64 -12.25 1.15
N VAL A 33 -5.69 -12.84 2.33
CA VAL A 33 -4.74 -12.56 3.39
C VAL A 33 -4.47 -13.83 4.19
N ALA A 34 -3.19 -14.15 4.32
CA ALA A 34 -2.72 -15.27 5.12
C ALA A 34 -1.67 -14.77 6.12
N PHE A 35 -1.83 -15.15 7.38
CA PHE A 35 -0.88 -14.89 8.45
C PHE A 35 -0.41 -16.23 9.04
N GLN A 36 0.90 -16.44 9.10
CA GLN A 36 1.53 -17.69 9.50
C GLN A 36 0.97 -18.90 8.73
N ASN A 37 0.81 -18.73 7.41
CA ASN A 37 0.22 -19.71 6.48
C ASN A 37 -1.27 -20.05 6.69
N ASN A 38 -1.96 -19.36 7.61
CA ASN A 38 -3.39 -19.54 7.83
C ASN A 38 -4.17 -18.39 7.19
N SER A 39 -5.24 -18.72 6.46
CA SER A 39 -6.12 -17.68 5.91
C SER A 39 -6.85 -16.97 7.05
N ILE A 40 -6.73 -15.64 7.09
CA ILE A 40 -7.37 -14.79 8.11
C ILE A 40 -8.42 -13.86 7.51
N LEU A 41 -8.82 -14.11 6.24
CA LEU A 41 -9.76 -13.25 5.53
C LEU A 41 -11.12 -13.14 6.24
N HIS A 42 -11.59 -14.24 6.84
CA HIS A 42 -12.84 -14.30 7.59
C HIS A 42 -12.76 -13.58 8.95
N SER A 43 -11.55 -13.32 9.44
CA SER A 43 -11.28 -12.59 10.68
C SER A 43 -11.25 -11.08 10.47
N LEU A 44 -11.31 -10.60 9.22
CA LEU A 44 -11.34 -9.17 8.94
C LEU A 44 -12.73 -8.59 9.23
N GLY A 45 -12.79 -7.52 10.03
CA GLY A 45 -14.03 -6.77 10.26
C GLY A 45 -14.52 -6.02 9.00
N ALA A 46 -13.58 -5.63 8.14
CA ALA A 46 -13.82 -5.12 6.80
C ALA A 46 -12.68 -5.59 5.90
N ASN A 47 -12.96 -5.95 4.65
CA ASN A 47 -11.95 -6.42 3.69
C ASN A 47 -11.37 -5.26 2.87
N MET A 48 -10.99 -4.16 3.52
CA MET A 48 -10.50 -2.97 2.83
C MET A 48 -9.25 -2.38 3.49
N ILE A 49 -8.38 -1.81 2.67
CA ILE A 49 -7.23 -0.99 3.08
C ILE A 49 -7.17 0.27 2.23
N LYS A 50 -6.88 1.42 2.84
CA LYS A 50 -6.73 2.70 2.13
C LYS A 50 -5.35 3.29 2.39
N PHE A 51 -4.65 3.68 1.33
CA PHE A 51 -3.40 4.43 1.42
C PHE A 51 -3.65 5.88 0.98
N SER A 52 -3.44 6.83 1.88
CA SER A 52 -3.65 8.26 1.66
C SER A 52 -2.36 8.97 1.26
N LYS A 53 -2.48 10.06 0.49
CA LYS A 53 -1.35 10.83 -0.06
C LYS A 53 -0.47 11.51 1.01
N ASP A 54 -0.99 11.68 2.21
CA ASP A 54 -0.27 12.25 3.37
C ASP A 54 0.58 11.22 4.12
N GLY A 55 0.65 9.97 3.64
CA GLY A 55 1.38 8.89 4.29
C GLY A 55 0.59 8.20 5.41
N THR A 56 -0.71 8.48 5.55
CA THR A 56 -1.60 7.73 6.46
C THR A 56 -2.27 6.56 5.74
N CYS A 57 -2.64 5.53 6.49
CA CYS A 57 -3.45 4.42 5.97
C CYS A 57 -4.57 4.00 6.92
N ASP A 58 -5.70 3.60 6.33
CA ASP A 58 -6.80 2.94 7.04
C ASP A 58 -6.63 1.43 6.84
N LEU A 59 -6.50 0.70 7.95
CA LEU A 59 -6.27 -0.75 8.00
C LEU A 59 -7.56 -1.49 8.38
N PRO A 60 -7.76 -2.74 7.94
CA PRO A 60 -8.88 -3.53 8.44
C PRO A 60 -8.68 -3.89 9.92
N LYS A 61 -9.77 -3.98 10.67
CA LYS A 61 -9.74 -4.61 12.00
C LYS A 61 -9.58 -6.12 11.83
N ILE A 62 -8.72 -6.75 12.63
CA ILE A 62 -8.51 -8.21 12.61
C ILE A 62 -8.95 -8.80 13.95
N ARG A 63 -9.79 -9.84 13.89
CA ARG A 63 -10.30 -10.58 15.04
C ARG A 63 -9.80 -12.02 15.04
N LEU A 64 -8.57 -12.23 15.51
CA LEU A 64 -7.93 -13.56 15.55
C LEU A 64 -7.93 -14.14 16.96
N ASP A 65 -7.33 -13.41 17.89
CA ASP A 65 -7.16 -13.77 19.30
C ASP A 65 -7.17 -12.50 20.14
N GLU A 66 -7.54 -12.56 21.42
CA GLU A 66 -7.61 -11.38 22.30
C GLU A 66 -6.29 -10.61 22.33
N SER A 67 -5.17 -11.31 22.22
CA SER A 67 -3.82 -10.75 22.19
C SER A 67 -3.46 -9.99 20.91
N LEU A 68 -4.16 -10.27 19.80
CA LEU A 68 -3.92 -9.70 18.48
C LEU A 68 -5.05 -8.75 18.04
N ASN A 69 -6.10 -8.66 18.83
CA ASN A 69 -7.20 -7.74 18.61
C ASN A 69 -6.70 -6.31 18.87
N THR A 70 -6.74 -5.48 17.84
CA THR A 70 -6.62 -4.04 18.00
C THR A 70 -7.91 -3.36 17.57
N GLU A 71 -8.35 -2.39 18.37
CA GLU A 71 -9.45 -1.51 18.00
C GLU A 71 -9.00 -0.41 17.03
N GLU A 72 -7.70 -0.17 16.93
CA GLU A 72 -7.13 0.80 16.01
C GLU A 72 -7.11 0.26 14.58
N ASN A 73 -7.59 1.09 13.67
CA ASN A 73 -7.71 0.80 12.24
C ASN A 73 -6.94 1.83 11.41
N TYR A 74 -5.91 2.45 11.98
CA TYR A 74 -5.11 3.48 11.33
C TYR A 74 -3.62 3.20 11.49
N GLY A 75 -2.84 3.78 10.60
CA GLY A 75 -1.39 3.72 10.63
C GLY A 75 -0.76 4.75 9.71
N THR A 76 0.56 4.69 9.63
CA THR A 76 1.34 5.45 8.65
C THR A 76 2.08 4.50 7.72
N TRP A 77 2.39 4.95 6.52
CA TRP A 77 3.13 4.17 5.55
C TRP A 77 4.17 5.01 4.82
N CYS A 78 5.24 4.36 4.38
CA CYS A 78 6.19 4.89 3.42
C CYS A 78 6.74 3.77 2.54
N ILE A 79 7.31 4.15 1.40
CA ILE A 79 8.01 3.24 0.49
C ILE A 79 9.51 3.51 0.61
N ASP A 80 10.33 2.46 0.71
CA ASP A 80 11.79 2.56 0.68
C ASP A 80 12.28 3.18 -0.65
N ARG A 81 13.46 3.77 -0.65
CA ARG A 81 14.11 4.39 -1.83
C ARG A 81 14.23 3.47 -3.04
N GLN A 82 14.19 2.15 -2.84
CA GLN A 82 14.26 1.15 -3.92
C GLN A 82 12.89 0.74 -4.48
N ASP A 83 11.78 1.24 -3.91
CA ASP A 83 10.39 0.99 -4.32
C ASP A 83 9.87 -0.43 -4.26
N THR A 84 10.66 -1.33 -3.71
CA THR A 84 10.32 -2.75 -3.54
C THR A 84 9.76 -3.05 -2.17
N THR A 85 9.85 -2.11 -1.21
CA THR A 85 9.46 -2.32 0.18
C THR A 85 8.52 -1.22 0.64
N ILE A 86 7.39 -1.61 1.22
CA ILE A 86 6.51 -0.73 1.99
C ILE A 86 6.77 -0.97 3.48
N ILE A 87 6.80 0.11 4.25
CA ILE A 87 6.86 0.10 5.70
C ILE A 87 5.52 0.63 6.19
N ILE A 88 4.78 -0.17 6.96
CA ILE A 88 3.54 0.23 7.63
C ILE A 88 3.84 0.30 9.12
N ASN A 89 3.58 1.44 9.75
CA ASN A 89 3.68 1.60 11.20
C ASN A 89 2.27 1.79 11.76
N SER A 90 1.82 0.83 12.55
CA SER A 90 0.55 0.85 13.27
C SER A 90 0.67 0.04 14.56
N GLU A 91 -0.30 0.19 15.45
CA GLU A 91 -0.45 -0.70 16.61
C GLU A 91 -0.88 -2.12 16.22
N HIS A 92 -1.33 -2.30 14.96
CA HIS A 92 -1.75 -3.59 14.44
C HIS A 92 -0.56 -4.56 14.23
N THR A 93 -0.34 -5.51 15.14
CA THR A 93 0.83 -6.41 15.09
C THR A 93 0.94 -7.19 13.77
N VAL A 94 -0.18 -7.64 13.21
CA VAL A 94 -0.23 -8.40 11.93
C VAL A 94 0.10 -7.55 10.70
N LEU A 95 -0.30 -6.28 10.68
CA LEU A 95 -0.20 -5.41 9.49
C LEU A 95 0.92 -4.35 9.62
N SER A 96 1.52 -4.23 10.80
CA SER A 96 2.68 -3.39 11.07
C SER A 96 3.95 -4.12 10.69
N GLY A 97 4.85 -3.43 10.00
CA GLY A 97 6.15 -3.98 9.61
C GLY A 97 6.58 -3.60 8.20
N LYS A 98 7.61 -4.31 7.73
CA LYS A 98 8.16 -4.16 6.38
C LYS A 98 7.67 -5.29 5.49
N PHE A 99 7.20 -4.93 4.31
CA PHE A 99 6.67 -5.88 3.33
C PHE A 99 7.30 -5.64 1.97
N ASN A 100 7.64 -6.71 1.28
CA ASN A 100 7.89 -6.66 -0.15
C ASN A 100 6.59 -6.23 -0.85
N LEU A 101 6.67 -5.13 -1.58
CA LEU A 101 5.59 -4.56 -2.36
C LEU A 101 5.79 -4.96 -3.83
N SER A 102 4.76 -5.57 -4.43
CA SER A 102 4.72 -5.76 -5.88
C SER A 102 3.34 -5.41 -6.43
N PHE A 103 3.33 -4.94 -7.67
CA PHE A 103 2.12 -4.59 -8.41
C PHE A 103 1.87 -5.64 -9.49
N LYS A 104 0.63 -6.10 -9.60
CA LYS A 104 0.21 -7.08 -10.61
C LYS A 104 -1.02 -6.56 -11.36
N LYS A 105 -1.15 -6.99 -12.61
CA LYS A 105 -2.37 -6.79 -13.38
C LYS A 105 -3.25 -8.01 -13.22
N ASP A 106 -4.45 -7.83 -12.67
CA ASP A 106 -5.46 -8.88 -12.67
C ASP A 106 -6.23 -8.81 -13.99
N HIS A 107 -5.82 -9.63 -14.96
CA HIS A 107 -6.42 -9.65 -16.29
C HIS A 107 -7.89 -10.06 -16.32
N ASN A 108 -8.35 -10.82 -15.32
CA ASN A 108 -9.75 -11.26 -15.27
C ASN A 108 -10.66 -10.10 -14.86
N ASN A 109 -10.27 -9.37 -13.81
CA ASN A 109 -11.06 -8.27 -13.28
C ASN A 109 -10.68 -6.91 -13.88
N LYS A 110 -9.60 -6.85 -14.65
CA LYS A 110 -8.99 -5.63 -15.20
C LYS A 110 -8.59 -4.63 -14.12
N LEU A 111 -8.16 -5.12 -12.95
CA LEU A 111 -7.80 -4.28 -11.80
C LEU A 111 -6.28 -4.28 -11.55
N LEU A 112 -5.81 -3.19 -10.96
CA LEU A 112 -4.47 -3.13 -10.38
C LEU A 112 -4.49 -3.86 -9.03
N GLN A 113 -3.64 -4.87 -8.87
CA GLN A 113 -3.48 -5.61 -7.63
C GLN A 113 -2.14 -5.24 -6.97
N ILE A 114 -2.14 -5.10 -5.65
CA ILE A 114 -0.93 -5.06 -4.84
C ILE A 114 -0.74 -6.40 -4.14
N VAL A 115 0.51 -6.80 -3.98
CA VAL A 115 0.91 -7.93 -3.14
C VAL A 115 1.88 -7.41 -2.10
N LEU A 116 1.50 -7.57 -0.84
CA LEU A 116 2.33 -7.29 0.32
C LEU A 116 2.77 -8.62 0.94
N LYS A 117 4.09 -8.82 1.08
CA LYS A 117 4.61 -10.09 1.61
C LYS A 117 5.82 -9.89 2.52
N ASN A 118 5.80 -10.53 3.68
CA ASN A 118 6.98 -10.77 4.51
C ASN A 118 7.02 -12.25 4.96
N GLU A 119 7.75 -12.58 6.02
CA GLU A 119 7.88 -13.96 6.53
C GLU A 119 6.56 -14.50 7.09
N ASP A 120 5.78 -13.64 7.77
CA ASP A 120 4.56 -14.05 8.46
C ASP A 120 3.29 -13.79 7.64
N LEU A 121 3.26 -12.73 6.84
CA LEU A 121 2.07 -12.24 6.15
C LEU A 121 2.23 -12.33 4.63
N HIS A 122 1.18 -12.81 3.98
CA HIS A 122 0.98 -12.67 2.55
C HIS A 122 -0.42 -12.11 2.29
N MET A 123 -0.49 -10.92 1.71
CA MET A 123 -1.75 -10.25 1.40
C MET A 123 -1.77 -9.81 -0.06
N THR A 124 -2.90 -10.05 -0.72
CA THR A 124 -3.19 -9.52 -2.05
C THR A 124 -4.44 -8.66 -2.00
N ALA A 125 -4.40 -7.47 -2.59
CA ALA A 125 -5.52 -6.55 -2.59
C ALA A 125 -5.67 -5.85 -3.94
N SER A 126 -6.91 -5.74 -4.41
CA SER A 126 -7.26 -5.14 -5.69
C SER A 126 -7.77 -3.72 -5.51
N LYS A 127 -7.25 -2.79 -6.30
CA LYS A 127 -7.59 -1.38 -6.19
C LYS A 127 -8.99 -1.12 -6.72
N MET A 128 -9.81 -0.49 -5.89
CA MET A 128 -11.18 -0.15 -6.26
C MET A 128 -11.16 0.90 -7.38
N LEU A 129 -12.08 0.73 -8.34
CA LEU A 129 -12.36 1.68 -9.42
C LEU A 129 -11.19 1.98 -10.39
N GLN A 130 -10.09 1.21 -10.36
CA GLN A 130 -8.98 1.37 -11.29
C GLN A 130 -8.99 0.27 -12.38
N ASN A 131 -9.78 0.51 -13.44
CA ASN A 131 -9.76 -0.34 -14.64
C ASN A 131 -8.47 -0.10 -15.44
N PHE A 132 -7.72 -1.18 -15.72
CA PHE A 132 -6.45 -1.04 -16.39
C PHE A 132 -6.42 -0.90 -17.92
N ASP A 133 -7.56 -0.88 -18.58
CA ASP A 133 -7.59 -0.58 -20.02
C ASP A 133 -7.85 0.92 -20.25
N LEU A 134 -8.50 1.59 -19.28
CA LEU A 134 -8.92 2.98 -19.38
C LEU A 134 -7.85 3.96 -18.89
N ASN A 135 -7.15 3.62 -17.82
CA ASN A 135 -6.20 4.49 -17.11
C ASN A 135 -4.74 4.43 -17.61
N LYS A 136 -4.53 4.35 -18.94
CA LYS A 136 -3.31 4.01 -19.73
C LYS A 136 -1.91 4.35 -19.19
N ASN A 137 -1.79 5.30 -18.25
CA ASN A 137 -0.52 5.79 -17.72
C ASN A 137 -0.29 5.53 -16.22
N ASN A 138 -1.23 4.89 -15.51
CA ASN A 138 -1.17 4.64 -14.06
C ASN A 138 -1.08 3.14 -13.69
N TRP A 139 -0.54 2.32 -14.60
CA TRP A 139 -0.10 0.93 -14.33
C TRP A 139 1.24 0.92 -13.66
#